data_AF-A0A935MNW0-F1
#
_entry.id   AF-A0A935MNW0-F1
#
_cell.length_a   1.000
_cell.length_b   1.000
_cell.length_c   1.000
_cell.angle_alpha   90.00
_cell.angle_beta   90.00
_cell.angle_gamma   90.00
#
_symmetry.space_group_name_H-M   'P 1'
#
loop_
_entity.id
_entity.type
_entity.pdbx_description
1 polymer ?
#
loop_
_entity_poly.entity_id
_entity_poly.type
_entity_poly.pdbx_seq_one_letter_code
_entity_poly.pdbx_strand_id
1 'polypeptide(L)'
;MNEFFDKTEQSIKHLQALHDFFNNPVNYVIPDEQADLEIYQSNLAELVKSFSEINAFKQLYNKDDRQLILADLFEYFLLGRAFYSMGNSRISFDKKEHFAKGILHFVNLLMCFESITVNVQRRNKLLDYLITLVPSIKDEDNFEELRVYQTEVGLPGSAEGKTLGKYFDKLMPKTAGGLWHELLVYVFVIRNDLGYILPLLLHQKIYSKSDHLVPPDFLIITKDKRVYGIEVGIKKEIQSGSFSLKTAIPTATIDTINSRNSDRWPSCKKWINFCPFVIENYSNFNNEIERTEVKCLTSCVIFTRDQIVNGECKYSKYSRVKAATLTHTHHDFADGKHYHYHCVLENVTPVKRAEIITAEDTSAIKTHYPYYSGLEELF
;
A
#
# COMPACT_ATOMS: atom_id res chain seq x y z
N MET A 1 7.14 1.37 13.45
CA MET A 1 8.04 1.87 12.39
C MET A 1 9.48 1.94 12.86
N ASN A 2 9.82 2.68 13.92
CA ASN A 2 11.21 2.77 14.42
C ASN A 2 11.87 1.40 14.65
N GLU A 3 11.18 0.49 15.34
CA GLU A 3 11.70 -0.87 15.57
C GLU A 3 12.02 -1.62 14.26
N PHE A 4 11.17 -1.47 13.22
CA PHE A 4 11.43 -2.09 11.91
C PHE A 4 12.70 -1.51 11.27
N PHE A 5 12.91 -0.20 11.35
CA PHE A 5 14.12 0.45 10.85
C PHE A 5 15.36 0.02 11.62
N ASP A 6 15.31 0.01 12.95
CA ASP A 6 16.41 -0.39 13.81
C ASP A 6 16.86 -1.84 13.51
N LYS A 7 15.90 -2.76 13.32
CA LYS A 7 16.20 -4.17 13.00
C LYS A 7 16.76 -4.35 11.59
N THR A 8 16.26 -3.57 10.62
CA THR A 8 16.79 -3.57 9.26
C THR A 8 18.22 -3.03 9.23
N GLU A 9 18.47 -1.91 9.92
CA GLU A 9 19.80 -1.31 10.04
C GLU A 9 20.78 -2.24 10.76
N GLN A 10 20.37 -2.90 11.85
CA GLN A 10 21.18 -3.91 12.54
C GLN A 10 21.59 -5.05 11.60
N SER A 11 20.67 -5.52 10.76
CA SER A 11 20.95 -6.59 9.80
C SER A 11 21.97 -6.15 8.74
N ILE A 12 21.85 -4.91 8.23
CA ILE A 12 22.80 -4.33 7.27
C ILE A 12 24.18 -4.14 7.92
N LYS A 13 24.24 -3.57 9.12
CA LYS A 13 25.49 -3.39 9.89
C LYS A 13 26.18 -4.72 10.16
N HIS A 14 25.45 -5.78 10.48
CA HIS A 14 26.03 -7.10 10.69
C HIS A 14 26.60 -7.69 9.39
N LEU A 15 25.88 -7.56 8.28
CA LEU A 15 26.39 -7.98 6.96
C LEU A 15 27.66 -7.22 6.58
N GLN A 16 27.70 -5.91 6.83
CA GLN A 16 28.88 -5.08 6.61
C GLN A 16 30.05 -5.53 7.50
N ALA A 17 29.81 -5.80 8.79
CA ALA A 17 30.85 -6.27 9.70
C ALA A 17 31.47 -7.61 9.25
N LEU A 18 30.65 -8.54 8.73
CA LEU A 18 31.17 -9.78 8.15
C LEU A 18 32.07 -9.49 6.95
N HIS A 19 31.61 -8.64 6.03
CA HIS A 19 32.40 -8.27 4.87
C HIS A 19 33.74 -7.63 5.25
N ASP A 20 33.71 -6.64 6.15
CA ASP A 20 34.89 -5.91 6.60
C ASP A 20 35.87 -6.82 7.36
N PHE A 21 35.35 -7.76 8.16
CA PHE A 21 36.18 -8.72 8.88
C PHE A 21 36.93 -9.64 7.92
N PHE A 22 36.22 -10.31 7.02
CA PHE A 22 36.82 -11.29 6.11
C PHE A 22 37.65 -10.63 4.99
N ASN A 23 37.42 -9.36 4.65
CA ASN A 23 38.21 -8.67 3.63
C ASN A 23 39.50 -8.02 4.18
N ASN A 24 39.70 -8.01 5.49
CA ASN A 24 40.83 -7.31 6.12
C ASN A 24 41.97 -8.29 6.46
N PRO A 25 43.17 -8.14 5.84
CA PRO A 25 44.32 -9.02 6.11
C PRO A 25 44.77 -9.07 7.57
N VAL A 26 44.49 -8.04 8.37
CA VAL A 26 44.86 -7.98 9.80
C VAL A 26 44.14 -9.05 10.64
N ASN A 27 43.01 -9.56 10.17
CA ASN A 27 42.23 -10.59 10.87
C ASN A 27 42.70 -12.02 10.59
N TYR A 28 43.77 -12.19 9.81
CA TYR A 28 44.33 -13.49 9.43
C TYR A 28 45.72 -13.67 10.03
N VAL A 29 46.06 -14.90 10.39
CA VAL A 29 47.40 -15.31 10.85
C VAL A 29 48.26 -15.62 9.62
N ILE A 30 48.96 -14.61 9.12
CA ILE A 30 49.83 -14.74 7.95
C ILE A 30 51.23 -15.24 8.39
N PRO A 31 51.80 -16.29 7.75
CA PRO A 31 51.42 -16.85 6.44
C PRO A 31 50.38 -17.99 6.46
N ASP A 32 50.05 -18.56 7.62
CA ASP A 32 49.28 -19.81 7.73
C ASP A 32 47.87 -19.72 7.10
N GLU A 33 47.22 -18.56 7.16
CA GLU A 33 45.86 -18.32 6.62
C GLU A 33 45.85 -17.46 5.33
N GLN A 34 47.01 -17.30 4.67
CA GLN A 34 47.13 -16.51 3.43
C GLN A 34 46.19 -17.02 2.33
N ALA A 35 46.05 -18.34 2.19
CA ALA A 35 45.19 -18.96 1.20
C ALA A 35 43.70 -18.62 1.42
N ASP A 36 43.24 -18.53 2.67
CA ASP A 36 41.84 -18.24 2.99
C ASP A 36 41.47 -16.80 2.62
N LEU A 37 42.35 -15.84 2.93
CA LEU A 37 42.21 -14.45 2.51
C LEU A 37 42.15 -14.34 0.98
N GLU A 38 43.04 -15.03 0.26
CA GLU A 38 43.08 -15.04 -1.20
C GLU A 38 41.80 -15.66 -1.81
N ILE A 39 41.29 -16.74 -1.21
CA ILE A 39 40.03 -17.37 -1.61
C ILE A 39 38.87 -16.39 -1.42
N TYR A 40 38.77 -15.71 -0.27
CA TYR A 40 37.71 -14.74 -0.03
C TYR A 40 37.76 -13.59 -1.03
N GLN A 41 38.94 -12.99 -1.22
CA GLN A 41 39.12 -11.84 -2.12
C GLN A 41 38.87 -12.20 -3.58
N SER A 42 39.34 -13.36 -4.04
CA SER A 42 39.09 -13.83 -5.42
C SER A 42 37.61 -14.11 -5.66
N ASN A 43 36.91 -14.77 -4.73
CA ASN A 43 35.47 -15.00 -4.85
C ASN A 43 34.68 -13.70 -4.80
N LEU A 44 35.05 -12.75 -3.93
CA LEU A 44 34.43 -11.43 -3.88
C LEU A 44 34.58 -10.70 -5.23
N ALA A 45 35.79 -10.71 -5.82
CA ALA A 45 36.05 -10.07 -7.10
C ALA A 45 35.21 -10.69 -8.24
N GLU A 46 35.20 -12.02 -8.35
CA GLU A 46 34.41 -12.71 -9.38
C GLU A 46 32.89 -12.58 -9.14
N LEU A 47 32.42 -12.51 -7.89
CA LEU A 47 31.02 -12.21 -7.56
C LEU A 47 30.63 -10.82 -8.06
N VAL A 48 31.42 -9.80 -7.72
CA VAL A 48 31.16 -8.40 -8.13
C VAL A 48 31.16 -8.30 -9.65
N LYS A 49 32.13 -8.93 -10.32
CA LYS A 49 32.19 -8.98 -11.78
C LYS A 49 30.96 -9.65 -12.39
N SER A 50 30.63 -10.87 -11.95
CA SER A 50 29.50 -11.64 -12.47
C SER A 50 28.17 -10.91 -12.32
N PHE A 51 27.95 -10.24 -11.17
CA PHE A 51 26.73 -9.47 -10.92
C PHE A 51 26.72 -8.11 -11.64
N SER A 52 27.88 -7.51 -11.89
CA SER A 52 28.00 -6.30 -12.70
C SER A 52 27.67 -6.58 -14.17
N GLU A 53 28.13 -7.70 -14.73
CA GLU A 53 27.87 -8.11 -16.12
C GLU A 53 26.37 -8.21 -16.42
N ILE A 54 25.57 -8.67 -15.46
CA ILE A 54 24.10 -8.77 -15.58
C ILE A 54 23.35 -7.56 -15.02
N ASN A 55 24.06 -6.49 -14.63
CA ASN A 55 23.49 -5.29 -14.01
C ASN A 55 22.64 -5.58 -12.77
N ALA A 56 22.96 -6.60 -11.97
CA ALA A 56 22.18 -6.97 -10.79
C ALA A 56 22.10 -5.83 -9.77
N PHE A 57 23.20 -5.09 -9.58
CA PHE A 57 23.23 -3.94 -8.67
C PHE A 57 22.31 -2.80 -9.09
N LYS A 58 21.95 -2.69 -10.38
CA LYS A 58 20.95 -1.71 -10.85
C LYS A 58 19.52 -2.06 -10.45
N GLN A 59 19.28 -3.28 -9.94
CA GLN A 59 17.99 -3.67 -9.36
C GLN A 59 17.89 -3.29 -7.86
N LEU A 60 18.97 -2.78 -7.27
CA LEU A 60 19.01 -2.23 -5.92
C LEU A 60 18.90 -0.69 -5.99
N TYR A 61 19.24 0.02 -4.91
CA TYR A 61 19.24 1.48 -4.92
C TYR A 61 20.26 2.03 -5.93
N ASN A 62 19.80 2.64 -7.02
CA ASN A 62 20.66 3.28 -8.01
C ASN A 62 20.05 4.59 -8.55
N LYS A 63 20.93 5.51 -8.95
CA LYS A 63 20.62 6.86 -9.46
C LYS A 63 19.81 6.82 -10.76
N ASP A 64 20.12 5.87 -11.63
CA ASP A 64 19.65 5.88 -13.01
C ASP A 64 18.36 5.08 -13.25
N ASP A 65 17.98 4.16 -12.36
CA ASP A 65 16.66 3.54 -12.41
C ASP A 65 16.31 2.71 -11.18
N ARG A 66 14.98 2.54 -11.00
CA ARG A 66 14.27 1.73 -9.99
C ARG A 66 15.10 1.38 -8.75
N GLN A 67 15.16 2.32 -7.81
CA GLN A 67 15.49 2.01 -6.42
C GLN A 67 14.64 0.81 -5.99
N LEU A 68 15.19 -0.10 -5.17
CA LEU A 68 14.39 -1.12 -4.48
C LEU A 68 13.19 -0.37 -3.88
N ILE A 69 12.00 -0.59 -4.46
CA ILE A 69 10.90 0.34 -4.23
C ILE A 69 10.62 0.19 -2.75
N LEU A 70 10.43 1.28 -2.02
CA LEU A 70 10.08 1.19 -0.60
C LEU A 70 8.91 0.22 -0.35
N ALA A 71 8.04 0.07 -1.36
CA ALA A 71 7.02 -0.96 -1.44
C ALA A 71 7.58 -2.40 -1.32
N ASP A 72 8.56 -2.80 -2.14
CA ASP A 72 9.18 -4.14 -2.10
C ASP A 72 9.73 -4.45 -0.70
N LEU A 73 10.35 -3.47 -0.02
CA LEU A 73 10.83 -3.63 1.34
C LEU A 73 9.68 -3.87 2.34
N PHE A 74 8.59 -3.11 2.21
CA PHE A 74 7.40 -3.30 3.05
C PHE A 74 6.67 -4.61 2.75
N GLU A 75 6.60 -5.03 1.48
CA GLU A 75 6.04 -6.32 1.07
C GLU A 75 6.86 -7.47 1.63
N TYR A 76 8.19 -7.41 1.53
CA TYR A 76 9.08 -8.39 2.14
C TYR A 76 8.88 -8.47 3.65
N PHE A 77 8.80 -7.32 4.33
CA PHE A 77 8.56 -7.31 5.76
C PHE A 77 7.19 -7.88 6.11
N LEU A 78 6.11 -7.37 5.52
CA LEU A 78 4.74 -7.71 5.93
C LEU A 78 4.33 -9.10 5.47
N LEU A 79 4.57 -9.43 4.20
CA LEU A 79 4.09 -10.64 3.56
C LEU A 79 5.15 -11.74 3.49
N GLY A 80 6.44 -11.37 3.49
CA GLY A 80 7.55 -12.33 3.53
C GLY A 80 7.98 -12.74 4.93
N ARG A 81 7.83 -11.88 5.96
CA ARG A 81 8.34 -12.13 7.32
C ARG A 81 7.27 -12.04 8.41
N ALA A 82 6.54 -10.94 8.50
CA ALA A 82 5.55 -10.69 9.55
C ALA A 82 4.37 -11.66 9.45
N PHE A 83 4.04 -12.17 8.25
CA PHE A 83 3.07 -13.25 8.07
C PHE A 83 3.33 -14.45 9.00
N TYR A 84 4.59 -14.84 9.22
CA TYR A 84 4.93 -15.96 10.12
C TYR A 84 4.54 -15.70 11.58
N SER A 85 4.37 -14.43 11.98
CA SER A 85 3.92 -14.08 13.33
C SER A 85 2.50 -14.54 13.63
N MET A 86 1.67 -14.80 12.59
CA MET A 86 0.35 -15.39 12.76
C MET A 86 0.40 -16.82 13.31
N GLY A 87 1.56 -17.48 13.23
CA GLY A 87 1.85 -18.75 13.88
C GLY A 87 1.23 -19.98 13.20
N ASN A 88 1.59 -21.15 13.72
CA ASN A 88 1.20 -22.46 13.18
C ASN A 88 -0.05 -23.06 13.84
N SER A 89 -0.62 -22.41 14.85
CA SER A 89 -1.71 -22.99 15.63
C SER A 89 -3.07 -22.55 15.07
N ARG A 90 -4.00 -23.52 14.93
CA ARG A 90 -5.40 -23.26 14.58
C ARG A 90 -6.19 -22.50 15.67
N ILE A 91 -5.58 -22.26 16.84
CA ILE A 91 -6.27 -21.80 18.06
C ILE A 91 -6.05 -20.30 18.32
N SER A 92 -5.00 -19.69 17.77
CA SER A 92 -4.68 -18.28 18.02
C SER A 92 -5.30 -17.34 16.96
N PHE A 93 -6.63 -17.25 16.93
CA PHE A 93 -7.34 -16.26 16.11
C PHE A 93 -6.81 -14.85 16.35
N ASP A 94 -6.53 -14.49 17.61
CA ASP A 94 -6.02 -13.20 18.06
C ASP A 94 -4.80 -12.70 17.25
N LYS A 95 -3.89 -13.59 16.84
CA LYS A 95 -2.69 -13.18 16.09
C LYS A 95 -3.01 -12.79 14.64
N LYS A 96 -3.97 -13.48 14.01
CA LYS A 96 -4.44 -13.12 12.67
C LYS A 96 -5.20 -11.80 12.69
N GLU A 97 -5.99 -11.59 13.73
CA GLU A 97 -6.69 -10.32 13.95
C GLU A 97 -5.68 -9.18 14.12
N HIS A 98 -4.67 -9.35 14.97
CA HIS A 98 -3.60 -8.35 15.15
C HIS A 98 -2.81 -8.09 13.86
N PHE A 99 -2.54 -9.13 13.06
CA PHE A 99 -1.90 -8.96 11.76
C PHE A 99 -2.77 -8.14 10.80
N ALA A 100 -4.04 -8.52 10.62
CA ALA A 100 -5.00 -7.80 9.79
C ALA A 100 -5.16 -6.33 10.24
N LYS A 101 -5.28 -6.10 11.54
CA LYS A 101 -5.32 -4.77 12.16
C LYS A 101 -4.06 -3.98 11.85
N GLY A 102 -2.88 -4.59 11.99
CA GLY A 102 -1.59 -4.00 11.64
C GLY A 102 -1.52 -3.56 10.17
N ILE A 103 -1.98 -4.42 9.26
CA ILE A 103 -2.07 -4.10 7.84
C ILE A 103 -3.01 -2.91 7.59
N LEU A 104 -4.21 -2.89 8.17
CA LEU A 104 -5.16 -1.78 7.98
C LEU A 104 -4.62 -0.44 8.50
N HIS A 105 -3.92 -0.44 9.63
CA HIS A 105 -3.22 0.76 10.12
C HIS A 105 -2.09 1.18 9.19
N PHE A 106 -1.31 0.23 8.65
CA PHE A 106 -0.26 0.52 7.70
C PHE A 106 -0.83 1.10 6.39
N VAL A 107 -1.95 0.58 5.89
CA VAL A 107 -2.68 1.15 4.75
C VAL A 107 -3.09 2.60 5.03
N ASN A 108 -3.57 2.91 6.23
CA ASN A 108 -3.85 4.29 6.64
C ASN A 108 -2.59 5.18 6.60
N LEU A 109 -1.42 4.66 6.99
CA LEU A 109 -0.15 5.39 6.87
C LEU A 109 0.21 5.66 5.41
N LEU A 110 0.06 4.66 4.53
CA LEU A 110 0.29 4.82 3.08
C LEU A 110 -0.62 5.90 2.47
N MET A 111 -1.91 5.91 2.82
CA MET A 111 -2.84 6.96 2.41
C MET A 111 -2.44 8.35 2.92
N CYS A 112 -1.93 8.44 4.16
CA CYS A 112 -1.43 9.68 4.73
C CYS A 112 -0.17 10.16 4.02
N PHE A 113 0.76 9.24 3.71
CA PHE A 113 1.94 9.54 2.91
C PHE A 113 1.49 10.12 1.58
N GLU A 114 0.57 9.47 0.86
CA GLU A 114 0.09 9.94 -0.44
C GLU A 114 -0.54 11.33 -0.42
N SER A 115 -0.93 11.89 0.72
CA SER A 115 -1.38 13.29 0.83
C SER A 115 -0.35 14.33 0.34
N ILE A 116 0.92 13.96 0.23
CA ILE A 116 1.95 14.83 -0.37
C ILE A 116 1.77 15.03 -1.88
N THR A 117 1.02 14.15 -2.56
CA THR A 117 0.67 14.31 -3.99
C THR A 117 -0.06 15.63 -4.26
N VAL A 118 -0.86 16.07 -3.29
CA VAL A 118 -1.79 17.21 -3.41
C VAL A 118 -1.40 18.39 -2.52
N ASN A 119 -0.40 18.23 -1.66
CA ASN A 119 0.09 19.29 -0.78
C ASN A 119 1.53 19.67 -1.14
N VAL A 120 1.66 20.67 -2.01
CA VAL A 120 2.95 21.19 -2.52
C VAL A 120 3.89 21.61 -1.39
N GLN A 121 3.39 22.32 -0.39
CA GLN A 121 4.23 22.78 0.73
C GLN A 121 4.82 21.61 1.53
N ARG A 122 4.01 20.57 1.79
CA ARG A 122 4.46 19.37 2.51
C ARG A 122 5.40 18.53 1.65
N ARG A 123 5.12 18.41 0.34
CA ARG A 123 6.03 17.76 -0.62
C ARG A 123 7.40 18.41 -0.59
N ASN A 124 7.47 19.74 -0.71
CA ASN A 124 8.76 20.43 -0.76
C ASN A 124 9.53 20.29 0.57
N LYS A 125 8.84 20.35 1.71
CA LYS A 125 9.45 20.05 3.02
C LYS A 125 10.01 18.63 3.09
N LEU A 126 9.32 17.64 2.52
CA LEU A 126 9.82 16.26 2.46
C LEU A 126 11.06 16.17 1.57
N LEU A 127 11.04 16.79 0.37
CA LEU A 127 12.19 16.79 -0.54
C LEU A 127 13.42 17.46 0.09
N ASP A 128 13.23 18.61 0.75
CA ASP A 128 14.29 19.29 1.48
C ASP A 128 14.83 18.44 2.65
N TYR A 129 13.97 17.67 3.32
CA TYR A 129 14.39 16.74 4.37
C TYR A 129 15.14 15.53 3.81
N LEU A 130 14.67 14.93 2.71
CA LEU A 130 15.32 13.79 2.05
C LEU A 130 16.74 14.14 1.61
N ILE A 131 16.95 15.35 1.10
CA ILE A 131 18.28 15.91 0.79
C ILE A 131 19.26 15.78 1.96
N THR A 132 18.80 15.96 3.20
CA THR A 132 19.69 15.91 4.37
C THR A 132 20.10 14.49 4.73
N LEU A 133 19.27 13.51 4.38
CA LEU A 133 19.50 12.09 4.69
C LEU A 133 20.19 11.35 3.54
N VAL A 134 19.86 11.72 2.30
CA VAL A 134 20.37 11.11 1.07
C VAL A 134 20.82 12.22 0.13
N PRO A 135 22.01 12.83 0.34
CA PRO A 135 22.44 14.01 -0.42
C PRO A 135 22.51 13.80 -1.94
N SER A 136 22.78 12.58 -2.40
CA SER A 136 22.86 12.20 -3.81
C SER A 136 21.54 12.35 -4.57
N ILE A 137 20.40 12.43 -3.86
CA ILE A 137 19.08 12.60 -4.48
C ILE A 137 18.96 13.90 -5.27
N LYS A 138 19.76 14.92 -4.92
CA LYS A 138 19.81 16.22 -5.61
C LYS A 138 20.25 16.09 -7.06
N ASP A 139 21.07 15.08 -7.34
CA ASP A 139 21.70 14.89 -8.62
C ASP A 139 20.85 13.98 -9.54
N GLU A 140 19.70 13.50 -9.07
CA GLU A 140 18.77 12.65 -9.82
C GLU A 140 17.95 13.46 -10.83
N ASP A 141 17.70 12.85 -11.99
CA ASP A 141 16.86 13.44 -13.03
C ASP A 141 15.44 13.71 -12.52
N ASN A 142 14.88 14.86 -12.86
CA ASN A 142 13.55 15.34 -12.45
C ASN A 142 13.40 15.75 -10.97
N PHE A 143 14.43 15.64 -10.11
CA PHE A 143 14.32 16.06 -8.71
C PHE A 143 13.99 17.55 -8.58
N GLU A 144 14.77 18.42 -9.23
CA GLU A 144 14.54 19.87 -9.16
C GLU A 144 13.22 20.25 -9.86
N GLU A 145 12.88 19.59 -10.97
CA GLU A 145 11.59 19.80 -11.66
C GLU A 145 10.40 19.47 -10.75
N LEU A 146 10.45 18.34 -10.03
CA LEU A 146 9.43 17.96 -9.05
C LEU A 146 9.34 18.97 -7.90
N ARG A 147 10.48 19.49 -7.44
CA ARG A 147 10.57 20.45 -6.32
C ARG A 147 9.96 21.81 -6.67
N VAL A 148 10.19 22.30 -7.89
CA VAL A 148 9.60 23.57 -8.36
C VAL A 148 8.18 23.40 -8.90
N TYR A 149 7.73 22.18 -9.16
CA TYR A 149 6.36 21.91 -9.61
C TYR A 149 5.35 22.42 -8.58
N GLN A 150 4.38 23.24 -9.02
CA GLN A 150 3.42 23.91 -8.12
C GLN A 150 2.02 23.28 -8.13
N THR A 151 1.85 22.14 -8.78
CA THR A 151 0.54 21.47 -8.87
C THR A 151 0.58 20.05 -8.31
N GLU A 152 -0.55 19.35 -8.42
CA GLU A 152 -0.74 17.98 -7.97
C GLU A 152 0.09 17.02 -8.82
N VAL A 153 0.77 16.06 -8.20
CA VAL A 153 1.62 15.07 -8.88
C VAL A 153 1.04 13.67 -8.72
N GLY A 154 1.16 12.82 -9.74
CA GLY A 154 0.66 11.44 -9.68
C GLY A 154 -0.86 11.29 -9.76
N LEU A 155 -1.59 12.35 -10.10
CA LEU A 155 -3.04 12.29 -10.37
C LEU A 155 -3.34 12.25 -11.88
N PRO A 156 -4.42 11.57 -12.30
CA PRO A 156 -4.84 11.56 -13.69
C PRO A 156 -5.33 12.97 -14.10
N GLY A 157 -4.53 13.71 -14.89
CA GLY A 157 -4.97 15.02 -15.39
C GLY A 157 -3.96 15.87 -16.17
N SER A 158 -2.65 15.79 -15.88
CA SER A 158 -1.61 16.55 -16.60
C SER A 158 -0.55 15.64 -17.22
N ALA A 159 -0.06 15.98 -18.42
CA ALA A 159 1.01 15.24 -19.08
C ALA A 159 2.34 15.42 -18.34
N GLU A 160 2.66 16.64 -17.86
CA GLU A 160 3.84 16.87 -17.02
C GLU A 160 3.76 16.13 -15.68
N GLY A 161 2.56 16.03 -15.09
CA GLY A 161 2.31 15.28 -13.86
C GLY A 161 2.49 13.76 -14.00
N LYS A 162 2.47 13.21 -15.23
CA LYS A 162 2.74 11.78 -15.47
C LYS A 162 4.23 11.46 -15.41
N THR A 163 5.10 12.27 -16.02
CA THR A 163 6.56 12.06 -15.98
C THR A 163 7.08 12.30 -14.57
N LEU A 164 6.71 13.44 -13.96
CA LEU A 164 7.04 13.72 -12.57
C LEU A 164 6.40 12.73 -11.60
N GLY A 165 5.21 12.21 -11.93
CA GLY A 165 4.55 11.15 -11.18
C GLY A 165 5.38 9.87 -11.10
N LYS A 166 5.98 9.43 -12.21
CA LYS A 166 6.86 8.26 -12.22
C LYS A 166 8.11 8.45 -11.36
N TYR A 167 8.71 9.64 -11.40
CA TYR A 167 9.83 9.94 -10.51
C TYR A 167 9.37 9.98 -9.05
N PHE A 168 8.24 10.62 -8.79
CA PHE A 168 7.65 10.69 -7.45
C PHE A 168 7.31 9.32 -6.86
N ASP A 169 6.86 8.38 -7.69
CA ASP A 169 6.64 6.99 -7.30
C ASP A 169 7.91 6.29 -6.80
N LYS A 170 9.11 6.68 -7.29
CA LYS A 170 10.38 6.14 -6.79
C LYS A 170 10.65 6.56 -5.34
N LEU A 171 10.19 7.75 -4.95
CA LEU A 171 10.42 8.33 -3.61
C LEU A 171 9.46 7.79 -2.55
N MET A 172 8.41 7.08 -2.97
CA MET A 172 7.29 6.70 -2.13
C MET A 172 7.09 5.18 -2.17
N PRO A 173 6.46 4.57 -1.15
CA PRO A 173 6.02 3.18 -1.19
C PRO A 173 4.80 3.00 -2.10
N LYS A 174 4.98 3.25 -3.43
CA LYS A 174 4.02 3.15 -4.54
C LYS A 174 2.78 4.04 -4.38
N THR A 175 2.61 5.06 -5.22
CA THR A 175 1.44 5.97 -5.12
C THR A 175 0.19 5.39 -5.79
N ALA A 176 -0.93 6.13 -5.71
CA ALA A 176 -2.18 5.88 -6.43
C ALA A 176 -2.84 4.52 -6.18
N GLY A 177 -2.68 3.92 -5.00
CA GLY A 177 -3.40 2.69 -4.67
C GLY A 177 -2.56 1.42 -4.65
N GLY A 178 -1.41 1.39 -5.31
CA GLY A 178 -0.74 0.13 -5.68
C GLY A 178 -0.53 -0.82 -4.50
N LEU A 179 0.41 -0.47 -3.60
CA LEU A 179 0.77 -1.34 -2.48
C LEU A 179 -0.40 -1.60 -1.53
N TRP A 180 -1.18 -0.57 -1.21
CA TRP A 180 -2.22 -0.74 -0.22
C TRP A 180 -3.42 -1.53 -0.75
N HIS A 181 -3.72 -1.52 -2.05
CA HIS A 181 -4.72 -2.44 -2.62
C HIS A 181 -4.26 -3.89 -2.55
N GLU A 182 -2.98 -4.18 -2.84
CA GLU A 182 -2.41 -5.53 -2.73
C GLU A 182 -2.52 -6.05 -1.29
N LEU A 183 -2.17 -5.20 -0.30
CA LEU A 183 -2.31 -5.52 1.12
C LEU A 183 -3.78 -5.73 1.55
N LEU A 184 -4.71 -4.95 1.02
CA LEU A 184 -6.13 -5.09 1.34
C LEU A 184 -6.75 -6.35 0.72
N VAL A 185 -6.37 -6.71 -0.51
CA VAL A 185 -6.76 -8.00 -1.12
C VAL A 185 -6.26 -9.14 -0.26
N TYR A 186 -5.00 -9.08 0.17
CA TYR A 186 -4.41 -10.08 1.06
C TYR A 186 -5.24 -10.29 2.33
N VAL A 187 -5.58 -9.19 3.03
CA VAL A 187 -6.41 -9.26 4.25
C VAL A 187 -7.82 -9.75 3.95
N PHE A 188 -8.41 -9.33 2.84
CA PHE A 188 -9.75 -9.77 2.42
C PHE A 188 -9.81 -11.29 2.21
N VAL A 189 -8.80 -11.87 1.56
CA VAL A 189 -8.72 -13.31 1.33
C VAL A 189 -8.57 -14.08 2.64
N ILE A 190 -7.76 -13.58 3.58
CA ILE A 190 -7.62 -14.19 4.92
C ILE A 190 -8.95 -14.13 5.69
N ARG A 191 -9.58 -12.95 5.72
CA ARG A 191 -10.81 -12.73 6.49
C ARG A 191 -11.94 -13.63 6.03
N ASN A 192 -12.11 -13.78 4.71
CA ASN A 192 -13.19 -14.58 4.13
C ASN A 192 -12.82 -16.07 3.99
N ASP A 193 -11.66 -16.49 4.49
CA ASP A 193 -11.19 -17.89 4.47
C ASP A 193 -11.28 -18.55 3.08
N LEU A 194 -10.93 -17.79 2.04
CA LEU A 194 -11.04 -18.23 0.64
C LEU A 194 -9.98 -19.28 0.26
N GLY A 195 -8.90 -19.39 1.04
CA GLY A 195 -7.86 -20.40 0.84
C GLY A 195 -6.52 -20.04 1.46
N TYR A 196 -5.49 -20.84 1.12
CA TYR A 196 -4.10 -20.56 1.46
C TYR A 196 -3.50 -19.59 0.44
N ILE A 197 -2.88 -18.51 0.92
CA ILE A 197 -2.33 -17.46 0.05
C ILE A 197 -0.83 -17.63 -0.08
N LEU A 198 -0.32 -17.63 -1.30
CA LEU A 198 1.09 -17.48 -1.62
C LEU A 198 1.32 -16.09 -2.24
N PRO A 199 1.90 -15.14 -1.51
CA PRO A 199 2.24 -13.83 -2.06
C PRO A 199 3.41 -13.94 -3.01
N LEU A 200 3.24 -13.40 -4.22
CA LEU A 200 4.24 -13.38 -5.30
C LEU A 200 4.67 -11.95 -5.69
N LEU A 201 4.25 -10.93 -4.93
CA LEU A 201 4.55 -9.51 -5.20
C LEU A 201 6.05 -9.20 -5.37
N LEU A 202 6.92 -9.89 -4.62
CA LEU A 202 8.38 -9.76 -4.73
C LEU A 202 8.95 -10.47 -5.96
N HIS A 203 8.20 -11.38 -6.57
CA HIS A 203 8.62 -12.21 -7.69
C HIS A 203 8.09 -11.63 -9.00
N GLN A 204 8.79 -10.66 -9.56
CA GLN A 204 8.39 -10.07 -10.85
C GLN A 204 8.50 -11.06 -12.02
N LYS A 205 9.38 -12.06 -11.90
CA LYS A 205 9.61 -13.12 -12.89
C LYS A 205 9.98 -14.43 -12.19
N ILE A 206 9.40 -15.53 -12.66
CA ILE A 206 9.76 -16.90 -12.29
C ILE A 206 10.60 -17.48 -13.43
N TYR A 207 11.89 -17.67 -13.19
CA TYR A 207 12.83 -18.09 -14.23
C TYR A 207 12.95 -19.60 -14.35
N SER A 208 13.05 -20.05 -15.59
CA SER A 208 13.64 -21.34 -15.99
C SER A 208 14.98 -21.08 -16.70
N LYS A 209 15.66 -22.14 -17.14
CA LYS A 209 16.91 -22.00 -17.92
C LYS A 209 16.72 -21.22 -19.23
N SER A 210 15.57 -21.36 -19.90
CA SER A 210 15.34 -20.87 -21.26
C SER A 210 14.25 -19.81 -21.40
N ASP A 211 13.38 -19.66 -20.40
CA ASP A 211 12.27 -18.70 -20.42
C ASP A 211 11.92 -18.25 -18.98
N HIS A 212 10.97 -17.33 -18.85
CA HIS A 212 10.39 -16.91 -17.59
C HIS A 212 8.87 -16.79 -17.68
N LEU A 213 8.22 -16.93 -16.52
CA LEU A 213 6.82 -16.59 -16.32
C LEU A 213 6.72 -15.26 -15.59
N VAL A 214 5.73 -14.45 -15.94
CA VAL A 214 5.34 -13.27 -15.16
C VAL A 214 4.17 -13.73 -14.28
N PRO A 215 4.37 -13.95 -12.97
CA PRO A 215 3.30 -14.43 -12.12
C PRO A 215 2.25 -13.36 -11.84
N PRO A 216 1.06 -13.77 -11.37
CA PRO A 216 0.13 -12.86 -10.72
C PRO A 216 0.66 -12.45 -9.34
N ASP A 217 0.10 -11.37 -8.77
CA ASP A 217 0.44 -10.90 -7.42
C ASP A 217 0.27 -11.96 -6.32
N PHE A 218 -0.77 -12.80 -6.42
CA PHE A 218 -1.03 -13.90 -5.48
C PHE A 218 -1.39 -15.19 -6.20
N LEU A 219 -1.02 -16.32 -5.61
CA LEU A 219 -1.70 -17.59 -5.84
C LEU A 219 -2.55 -17.95 -4.62
N ILE A 220 -3.77 -18.43 -4.86
CA ILE A 220 -4.64 -18.99 -3.84
C ILE A 220 -4.78 -20.48 -4.08
N ILE A 221 -4.52 -21.26 -3.04
CA ILE A 221 -4.82 -22.69 -3.00
C ILE A 221 -6.09 -22.84 -2.17
N THR A 222 -7.20 -23.21 -2.80
CA THR A 222 -8.48 -23.41 -2.12
C THR A 222 -8.45 -24.63 -1.21
N LYS A 223 -9.49 -24.79 -0.38
CA LYS A 223 -9.62 -25.94 0.53
C LYS A 223 -9.66 -27.28 -0.22
N ASP A 224 -10.28 -27.30 -1.40
CA ASP A 224 -10.33 -28.45 -2.32
C ASP A 224 -9.12 -28.56 -3.25
N LYS A 225 -8.06 -27.79 -2.99
CA LYS A 225 -6.74 -27.87 -3.65
C LYS A 225 -6.69 -27.39 -5.10
N ARG A 226 -7.71 -26.67 -5.56
CA ARG A 226 -7.61 -25.89 -6.80
C ARG A 226 -6.68 -24.69 -6.58
N VAL A 227 -6.01 -24.26 -7.65
CA VAL A 227 -5.08 -23.12 -7.62
C VAL A 227 -5.61 -22.04 -8.53
N TYR A 228 -5.64 -20.81 -8.02
CA TYR A 228 -6.08 -19.62 -8.74
C TYR A 228 -5.02 -18.53 -8.63
N GLY A 229 -4.83 -17.78 -9.70
CA GLY A 229 -4.06 -16.54 -9.69
C GLY A 229 -4.94 -15.33 -9.41
N ILE A 230 -4.41 -14.37 -8.66
CA ILE A 230 -5.02 -13.05 -8.49
C ILE A 230 -3.99 -11.99 -8.84
N GLU A 231 -4.33 -11.17 -9.83
CA GLU A 231 -3.59 -9.98 -10.20
C GLU A 231 -4.39 -8.74 -9.79
N VAL A 232 -3.78 -7.82 -9.05
CA VAL A 232 -4.41 -6.64 -8.51
C VAL A 232 -4.04 -5.43 -9.36
N GLY A 233 -5.04 -4.79 -9.94
CA GLY A 233 -4.84 -3.52 -10.64
C GLY A 233 -5.62 -3.38 -11.93
N ILE A 234 -5.46 -2.21 -12.52
CA ILE A 234 -6.21 -1.76 -13.69
C ILE A 234 -5.55 -2.27 -14.97
N LYS A 235 -6.36 -2.76 -15.92
CA LYS A 235 -5.89 -3.19 -17.26
C LYS A 235 -4.85 -4.32 -17.21
N LYS A 236 -4.99 -5.24 -16.27
CA LYS A 236 -4.07 -6.37 -16.05
C LYS A 236 -4.57 -7.69 -16.65
N GLU A 237 -5.60 -7.65 -17.48
CA GLU A 237 -6.25 -8.83 -18.06
C GLU A 237 -5.30 -9.56 -19.02
N ILE A 238 -4.47 -8.82 -19.77
CA ILE A 238 -3.48 -9.40 -20.70
C ILE A 238 -2.40 -10.18 -19.92
N GLN A 239 -1.88 -9.60 -18.83
CA GLN A 239 -0.88 -10.27 -17.98
C GLN A 239 -1.47 -11.54 -17.35
N SER A 240 -2.69 -11.43 -16.80
CA SER A 240 -3.43 -12.54 -16.19
C SER A 240 -3.73 -13.66 -17.19
N GLY A 241 -4.17 -13.30 -18.39
CA GLY A 241 -4.45 -14.24 -19.48
C GLY A 241 -3.19 -14.96 -19.96
N SER A 242 -2.08 -14.23 -20.11
CA SER A 242 -0.78 -14.81 -20.49
C SER A 242 -0.30 -15.86 -19.49
N PHE A 243 -0.34 -15.54 -18.18
CA PHE A 243 0.04 -16.49 -17.14
C PHE A 243 -0.88 -17.72 -17.14
N SER A 244 -2.20 -17.51 -17.23
CA SER A 244 -3.19 -18.60 -17.25
C SER A 244 -2.98 -19.54 -18.43
N LEU A 245 -2.72 -19.02 -19.62
CA LEU A 245 -2.47 -19.81 -20.82
C LEU A 245 -1.18 -20.65 -20.70
N LYS A 246 -0.13 -20.10 -20.08
CA LYS A 246 1.16 -20.79 -19.94
C LYS A 246 1.17 -21.84 -18.82
N THR A 247 0.31 -21.72 -17.82
CA THR A 247 0.34 -22.55 -16.60
C THR A 247 -0.89 -23.42 -16.39
N ALA A 248 -1.97 -23.18 -17.14
CA ALA A 248 -3.30 -23.72 -16.90
C ALA A 248 -3.90 -23.35 -15.53
N ILE A 249 -3.34 -22.35 -14.82
CA ILE A 249 -3.87 -21.80 -13.57
C ILE A 249 -4.85 -20.66 -13.91
N PRO A 250 -6.16 -20.78 -13.61
CA PRO A 250 -7.10 -19.68 -13.83
C PRO A 250 -6.67 -18.44 -13.04
N THR A 251 -6.47 -17.32 -13.72
CA THR A 251 -6.06 -16.06 -13.08
C THR A 251 -7.11 -14.98 -13.29
N ALA A 252 -7.57 -14.41 -12.18
CA ALA A 252 -8.52 -13.30 -12.18
C ALA A 252 -7.81 -11.96 -11.93
N THR A 253 -8.32 -10.90 -12.55
CA THR A 253 -7.89 -9.54 -12.27
C THR A 253 -8.87 -8.88 -11.30
N ILE A 254 -8.36 -8.30 -10.23
CA ILE A 254 -9.12 -7.43 -9.32
C ILE A 254 -8.95 -5.99 -9.79
N ASP A 255 -10.00 -5.44 -10.39
CA ASP A 255 -10.03 -4.03 -10.76
C ASP A 255 -10.15 -3.14 -9.53
N THR A 256 -9.10 -2.37 -9.27
CA THR A 256 -9.03 -1.48 -8.12
C THR A 256 -9.86 -0.22 -8.28
N ILE A 257 -10.27 0.17 -9.51
CA ILE A 257 -11.15 1.35 -9.74
C ILE A 257 -12.53 1.14 -9.14
N ASN A 258 -13.08 -0.06 -9.34
CA ASN A 258 -14.43 -0.41 -8.88
C ASN A 258 -14.44 -0.96 -7.45
N SER A 259 -13.26 -1.16 -6.86
CA SER A 259 -13.12 -1.66 -5.50
C SER A 259 -13.49 -0.58 -4.48
N ARG A 260 -14.54 -0.81 -3.67
CA ARG A 260 -15.03 0.16 -2.66
C ARG A 260 -14.21 0.14 -1.38
N ASN A 261 -12.89 0.23 -1.50
CA ASN A 261 -11.98 0.14 -0.36
C ASN A 261 -11.76 1.48 0.33
N SER A 262 -11.41 2.51 -0.43
CA SER A 262 -11.32 3.88 0.06
C SER A 262 -11.61 4.84 -1.09
N ASP A 263 -12.06 6.04 -0.73
CA ASP A 263 -12.42 7.08 -1.70
C ASP A 263 -11.43 8.23 -1.58
N ARG A 264 -11.13 8.84 -2.72
CA ARG A 264 -10.46 10.13 -2.75
C ARG A 264 -11.52 11.23 -2.76
N TRP A 265 -11.42 12.18 -1.85
CA TRP A 265 -12.28 13.37 -1.88
C TRP A 265 -12.10 14.07 -3.25
N PRO A 266 -13.17 14.44 -3.99
CA PRO A 266 -13.10 15.16 -5.28
C PRO A 266 -12.48 16.57 -5.30
N SER A 267 -12.79 17.45 -4.34
CA SER A 267 -12.18 18.79 -4.12
C SER A 267 -10.78 18.78 -3.46
N CYS A 268 -10.58 18.21 -2.27
CA CYS A 268 -9.26 18.24 -1.58
C CYS A 268 -8.27 17.15 -2.04
N LYS A 269 -8.74 16.20 -2.86
CA LYS A 269 -7.95 15.12 -3.48
C LYS A 269 -7.21 14.21 -2.50
N LYS A 270 -7.50 14.25 -1.20
CA LYS A 270 -6.93 13.32 -0.21
C LYS A 270 -7.77 12.05 -0.12
N TRP A 271 -7.13 10.94 0.20
CA TRP A 271 -7.82 9.70 0.56
C TRP A 271 -8.58 9.87 1.87
N ILE A 272 -9.69 9.14 2.00
CA ILE A 272 -10.43 9.00 3.24
C ILE A 272 -9.96 7.74 3.96
N ASN A 273 -9.19 7.92 5.02
CA ASN A 273 -8.66 6.83 5.84
C ASN A 273 -9.76 5.93 6.43
N PHE A 274 -9.41 4.67 6.68
CA PHE A 274 -10.26 3.75 7.43
C PHE A 274 -10.48 4.26 8.86
N CYS A 275 -11.74 4.26 9.27
CA CYS A 275 -12.14 4.60 10.63
C CYS A 275 -11.62 3.56 11.62
N PRO A 276 -11.17 3.93 12.83
CA PRO A 276 -10.79 2.96 13.85
C PRO A 276 -11.90 1.92 14.12
N PHE A 277 -13.18 2.30 14.05
CA PHE A 277 -14.30 1.36 14.18
C PHE A 277 -14.30 0.28 13.09
N VAL A 278 -14.02 0.70 11.84
CA VAL A 278 -13.90 -0.21 10.70
C VAL A 278 -12.71 -1.14 10.90
N ILE A 279 -11.56 -0.60 11.35
CA ILE A 279 -10.35 -1.38 11.60
C ILE A 279 -10.61 -2.47 12.65
N GLU A 280 -11.12 -2.09 13.83
CA GLU A 280 -11.40 -3.05 14.90
C GLU A 280 -12.36 -4.15 14.43
N ASN A 281 -13.51 -3.77 13.87
CA ASN A 281 -14.52 -4.72 13.47
C ASN A 281 -14.08 -5.64 12.32
N TYR A 282 -13.36 -5.10 11.35
CA TYR A 282 -12.87 -5.86 10.19
C TYR A 282 -11.63 -6.70 10.49
N SER A 283 -10.87 -6.35 11.53
CA SER A 283 -9.78 -7.21 11.99
C SER A 283 -10.28 -8.35 12.88
N ASN A 284 -11.41 -8.18 13.56
CA ASN A 284 -12.02 -9.25 14.37
C ASN A 284 -12.71 -10.27 13.46
N PHE A 285 -12.21 -11.50 13.44
CA PHE A 285 -12.68 -12.55 12.53
C PHE A 285 -13.93 -13.27 13.05
N ASN A 286 -14.29 -13.03 14.31
CA ASN A 286 -15.55 -13.51 14.88
C ASN A 286 -16.74 -12.61 14.52
N ASN A 287 -16.47 -11.37 14.07
CA ASN A 287 -17.53 -10.47 13.63
C ASN A 287 -17.98 -10.81 12.20
N GLU A 288 -19.27 -11.01 12.00
CA GLU A 288 -19.84 -11.15 10.66
C GLU A 288 -20.01 -9.77 9.99
N ILE A 289 -19.68 -9.66 8.71
CA ILE A 289 -19.85 -8.43 7.92
C ILE A 289 -20.95 -8.66 6.89
N GLU A 290 -22.19 -8.40 7.29
CA GLU A 290 -23.34 -8.55 6.40
C GLU A 290 -23.40 -7.47 5.30
N ARG A 291 -22.86 -6.29 5.59
CA ARG A 291 -22.92 -5.13 4.70
C ARG A 291 -21.58 -4.40 4.69
N THR A 292 -21.16 -3.99 3.50
CA THR A 292 -19.92 -3.24 3.31
C THR A 292 -20.05 -1.79 3.80
N GLU A 293 -21.25 -1.21 3.73
CA GLU A 293 -21.54 0.15 4.20
C GLU A 293 -21.83 0.17 5.70
N VAL A 294 -21.18 1.09 6.41
CA VAL A 294 -21.38 1.35 7.84
C VAL A 294 -22.00 2.73 8.01
N LYS A 295 -23.20 2.78 8.60
CA LYS A 295 -23.88 4.03 8.94
C LYS A 295 -23.30 4.63 10.22
N CYS A 296 -22.57 5.74 10.10
CA CYS A 296 -21.78 6.27 11.22
C CYS A 296 -22.65 6.67 12.43
N LEU A 297 -23.82 7.27 12.19
CA LEU A 297 -24.70 7.79 13.24
C LEU A 297 -25.40 6.72 14.08
N THR A 298 -25.38 5.46 13.62
CA THR A 298 -26.09 4.34 14.27
C THR A 298 -25.15 3.22 14.71
N SER A 299 -23.98 3.10 14.09
CA SER A 299 -23.07 1.97 14.33
C SER A 299 -21.82 2.37 15.11
N CYS A 300 -21.42 3.64 15.12
CA CYS A 300 -20.15 4.05 15.70
C CYS A 300 -20.18 4.01 17.24
N VAL A 301 -19.21 3.35 17.84
CA VAL A 301 -19.00 3.32 19.31
C VAL A 301 -17.81 4.16 19.76
N ILE A 302 -17.15 4.87 18.84
CA ILE A 302 -15.90 5.62 19.11
C ILE A 302 -16.18 7.11 19.27
N PHE A 303 -17.07 7.66 18.44
CA PHE A 303 -17.53 9.04 18.51
C PHE A 303 -19.01 9.03 18.85
N THR A 304 -19.45 9.96 19.69
CA THR A 304 -20.88 10.11 19.96
C THR A 304 -21.61 10.60 18.72
N ARG A 305 -22.93 10.41 18.68
CA ARG A 305 -23.79 10.93 17.60
C ARG A 305 -23.54 12.43 17.37
N ASP A 306 -23.54 13.22 18.44
CA ASP A 306 -23.33 14.66 18.41
C ASP A 306 -21.97 15.04 17.81
N GLN A 307 -20.91 14.32 18.19
CA GLN A 307 -19.58 14.55 17.62
C GLN A 307 -19.54 14.24 16.12
N ILE A 308 -20.22 13.18 15.69
CA ILE A 308 -20.28 12.80 14.27
C ILE A 308 -21.05 13.85 13.48
N VAL A 309 -22.25 14.26 13.90
CA VAL A 309 -23.06 15.25 13.16
C VAL A 309 -22.36 16.60 13.06
N ASN A 310 -21.58 16.99 14.07
CA ASN A 310 -20.78 18.22 14.08
C ASN A 310 -19.45 18.10 13.31
N GLY A 311 -19.14 16.93 12.74
CA GLY A 311 -17.98 16.72 11.88
C GLY A 311 -16.67 16.53 12.64
N GLU A 312 -16.69 16.15 13.92
CA GLU A 312 -15.47 15.87 14.69
C GLU A 312 -14.80 14.56 14.25
N CYS A 313 -15.59 13.59 13.76
CA CYS A 313 -15.09 12.33 13.23
C CYS A 313 -14.47 12.52 11.83
N LYS A 314 -13.14 12.62 11.78
CA LYS A 314 -12.33 12.82 10.55
C LYS A 314 -12.43 11.68 9.51
N TYR A 315 -12.97 10.53 9.92
CA TYR A 315 -13.07 9.32 9.08
C TYR A 315 -14.45 9.15 8.44
N SER A 316 -15.42 10.00 8.80
CA SER A 316 -16.78 9.93 8.26
C SER A 316 -16.82 10.48 6.83
N LYS A 317 -17.52 9.76 5.95
CA LYS A 317 -17.75 10.14 4.56
C LYS A 317 -19.15 10.75 4.44
N TYR A 318 -19.28 11.77 3.59
CA TYR A 318 -20.55 12.26 3.09
C TYR A 318 -20.76 11.75 1.67
N SER A 319 -21.92 11.14 1.39
CA SER A 319 -22.34 10.81 0.03
C SER A 319 -23.85 10.80 -0.07
N ARG A 320 -24.38 11.72 -0.88
CA ARG A 320 -25.81 11.92 -1.10
C ARG A 320 -26.04 12.48 -2.49
N VAL A 321 -27.20 12.21 -3.08
CA VAL A 321 -27.68 12.89 -4.30
C VAL A 321 -28.73 13.91 -3.88
N LYS A 322 -28.75 15.08 -4.54
CA LYS A 322 -29.82 16.09 -4.38
C LYS A 322 -31.18 15.43 -4.50
N ALA A 323 -31.98 15.52 -3.45
CA ALA A 323 -33.36 15.03 -3.43
C ALA A 323 -34.31 16.23 -3.39
N ALA A 324 -35.32 16.23 -4.26
CA ALA A 324 -36.26 17.35 -4.41
C ALA A 324 -36.95 17.74 -3.08
N THR A 325 -37.24 16.74 -2.24
CA THR A 325 -37.95 16.91 -0.96
C THR A 325 -37.04 17.17 0.24
N LEU A 326 -35.72 17.07 0.11
CA LEU A 326 -34.76 17.20 1.21
C LEU A 326 -33.90 18.44 1.04
N THR A 327 -34.31 19.56 1.62
CA THR A 327 -33.64 20.86 1.49
C THR A 327 -32.19 20.85 1.94
N HIS A 328 -31.86 20.06 2.98
CA HIS A 328 -30.48 19.90 3.47
C HIS A 328 -29.54 19.27 2.44
N THR A 329 -30.07 18.64 1.39
CA THR A 329 -29.27 18.07 0.28
C THR A 329 -29.04 19.06 -0.86
N HIS A 330 -29.60 20.27 -0.82
CA HIS A 330 -29.46 21.25 -1.91
C HIS A 330 -28.16 22.06 -1.76
N HIS A 331 -27.03 21.39 -2.02
CA HIS A 331 -25.68 21.96 -2.01
C HIS A 331 -24.76 21.19 -2.97
N ASP A 332 -23.56 21.71 -3.24
CA ASP A 332 -22.69 21.19 -4.32
C ASP A 332 -22.06 19.82 -4.01
N PHE A 333 -22.00 19.44 -2.74
CA PHE A 333 -21.45 18.14 -2.30
C PHE A 333 -22.49 17.01 -2.33
N ALA A 334 -23.75 17.28 -2.70
CA ALA A 334 -24.79 16.27 -2.86
C ALA A 334 -24.92 15.79 -4.31
N ASP A 335 -23.82 15.37 -4.92
CA ASP A 335 -23.74 14.95 -6.33
C ASP A 335 -23.56 13.43 -6.50
N GLY A 336 -23.67 12.67 -5.40
CA GLY A 336 -23.46 11.22 -5.36
C GLY A 336 -22.01 10.78 -5.12
N LYS A 337 -21.03 11.69 -5.11
CA LYS A 337 -19.62 11.36 -4.80
C LYS A 337 -19.38 11.22 -3.30
N HIS A 338 -18.16 10.84 -2.94
CA HIS A 338 -17.70 10.64 -1.57
C HIS A 338 -16.77 11.77 -1.11
N TYR A 339 -17.14 12.46 -0.02
CA TYR A 339 -16.40 13.59 0.54
C TYR A 339 -16.04 13.31 2.00
N HIS A 340 -14.98 13.92 2.56
CA HIS A 340 -14.83 13.91 4.03
C HIS A 340 -15.96 14.77 4.62
N TYR A 341 -16.76 14.22 5.52
CA TYR A 341 -17.94 14.94 6.03
C TYR A 341 -17.56 16.25 6.73
N HIS A 342 -16.45 16.25 7.48
CA HIS A 342 -15.93 17.44 8.15
C HIS A 342 -15.74 18.63 7.20
N CYS A 343 -14.99 18.47 6.10
CA CYS A 343 -14.81 19.63 5.23
C CYS A 343 -16.08 19.97 4.42
N VAL A 344 -17.09 19.08 4.33
CA VAL A 344 -18.38 19.46 3.71
C VAL A 344 -19.00 20.54 4.57
N LEU A 345 -19.01 20.33 5.90
CA LEU A 345 -19.50 21.32 6.86
C LEU A 345 -18.68 22.62 6.85
N GLU A 346 -17.37 22.56 6.59
CA GLU A 346 -16.51 23.75 6.50
C GLU A 346 -16.71 24.56 5.22
N ASN A 347 -17.16 23.93 4.12
CA ASN A 347 -17.23 24.56 2.79
C ASN A 347 -18.66 24.90 2.34
N VAL A 348 -19.66 24.68 3.18
CA VAL A 348 -21.05 25.15 2.94
C VAL A 348 -21.34 26.42 3.75
N THR A 349 -22.40 27.14 3.38
CA THR A 349 -22.83 28.33 4.14
C THR A 349 -23.23 27.94 5.56
N PRO A 350 -23.11 28.85 6.56
CA PRO A 350 -23.50 28.57 7.93
C PRO A 350 -24.95 28.08 8.08
N VAL A 351 -25.87 28.64 7.28
CA VAL A 351 -27.27 28.20 7.23
C VAL A 351 -27.37 26.76 6.75
N LYS A 352 -26.73 26.42 5.63
CA LYS A 352 -26.74 25.06 5.09
C LYS A 352 -26.05 24.06 6.02
N ARG A 353 -24.98 24.48 6.70
CA ARG A 353 -24.31 23.68 7.74
C ARG A 353 -25.30 23.32 8.85
N ALA A 354 -26.06 24.29 9.37
CA ALA A 354 -27.06 24.04 10.40
C ALA A 354 -28.17 23.09 9.92
N GLU A 355 -28.63 23.22 8.68
CA GLU A 355 -29.60 22.30 8.07
C GLU A 355 -29.07 20.87 7.97
N ILE A 356 -27.83 20.68 7.50
CA ILE A 356 -27.20 19.36 7.38
C ILE A 356 -27.05 18.70 8.77
N ILE A 357 -26.58 19.46 9.76
CA ILE A 357 -26.42 18.97 11.14
C ILE A 357 -27.77 18.56 11.72
N THR A 358 -28.79 19.41 11.58
CA THR A 358 -30.14 19.18 12.12
C THR A 358 -30.82 17.99 11.45
N ALA A 359 -30.54 17.73 10.17
CA ALA A 359 -31.14 16.64 9.42
C ALA A 359 -30.66 15.25 9.86
N GLU A 360 -29.46 15.16 10.47
CA GLU A 360 -28.86 13.91 10.95
C GLU A 360 -28.99 12.74 9.95
N ASP A 361 -28.71 13.00 8.68
CA ASP A 361 -29.00 12.07 7.59
C ASP A 361 -28.12 10.80 7.68
N THR A 362 -28.66 9.78 8.33
CA THR A 362 -28.01 8.47 8.57
C THR A 362 -27.61 7.74 7.29
N SER A 363 -28.20 8.10 6.15
CA SER A 363 -27.86 7.52 4.86
C SER A 363 -26.73 8.27 4.15
N ALA A 364 -26.53 9.54 4.50
CA ALA A 364 -25.49 10.38 3.91
C ALA A 364 -24.15 10.24 4.63
N ILE A 365 -24.15 10.08 5.96
CA ILE A 365 -22.94 10.00 6.80
C ILE A 365 -22.56 8.54 7.05
N LYS A 366 -21.54 8.07 6.32
CA LYS A 366 -21.18 6.65 6.27
C LYS A 366 -19.68 6.41 6.17
N THR A 367 -19.27 5.17 6.33
CA THR A 367 -17.94 4.65 5.98
C THR A 367 -18.09 3.24 5.40
N HIS A 368 -16.99 2.60 5.00
CA HIS A 368 -17.05 1.29 4.37
C HIS A 368 -15.99 0.33 4.93
N TYR A 369 -16.37 -0.94 5.04
CA TYR A 369 -15.43 -2.04 5.17
C TYR A 369 -14.69 -2.27 3.83
N PRO A 370 -13.41 -2.71 3.86
CA PRO A 370 -12.73 -3.18 2.66
C PRO A 370 -13.55 -4.29 1.98
N TYR A 371 -13.71 -4.20 0.66
CA TYR A 371 -14.51 -5.17 -0.10
C TYR A 371 -14.09 -5.25 -1.56
N TYR A 372 -13.95 -6.49 -2.04
CA TYR A 372 -13.57 -6.82 -3.41
C TYR A 372 -14.62 -7.75 -4.04
N SER A 373 -15.64 -7.12 -4.64
CA SER A 373 -16.76 -7.82 -5.26
C SER A 373 -16.29 -8.85 -6.28
N GLY A 374 -16.92 -10.03 -6.26
CA GLY A 374 -16.68 -11.10 -7.25
C GLY A 374 -15.49 -11.99 -6.93
N LEU A 375 -14.62 -11.63 -5.98
CA LEU A 375 -13.54 -12.52 -5.55
C LEU A 375 -14.09 -13.77 -4.84
N GLU A 376 -15.21 -13.64 -4.14
CA GLU A 376 -15.90 -14.75 -3.48
C GLU A 376 -16.49 -15.75 -4.48
N GLU A 377 -16.85 -15.30 -5.69
CA GLU A 377 -17.45 -16.16 -6.74
C GLU A 377 -16.41 -17.05 -7.44
N LEU A 378 -15.11 -16.80 -7.24
CA LEU A 378 -14.04 -17.57 -7.87
C LEU A 378 -13.78 -18.93 -7.20
N PHE A 379 -14.26 -19.14 -5.97
CA PHE A 379 -13.84 -20.25 -5.10
C PHE A 379 -14.94 -21.28 -4.81
#